data_AF-A0A950A2A8-F1
#
_entry.id   AF-A0A950A2A8-F1
#
_cell.length_a   1.000
_cell.length_b   1.000
_cell.length_c   1.000
_cell.angle_alpha   90.00
_cell.angle_beta   90.00
_cell.angle_gamma   90.00
#
_symmetry.space_group_name_H-M   'P 1'
#
loop_
_entity.id
_entity.type
_entity.pdbx_description
1 polymer ?
#
loop_
_entity_poly.entity_id
_entity_poly.type
_entity_poly.pdbx_seq_one_letter_code
_entity_poly.pdbx_strand_id
1 'polypeptide(L)' 'TTLSFAERGRAEALDVWRAAADLVSTRWQMFLEADGSSRRWAFASYVAALDAEEAAAGDVEAFNFRQAA' A
#
# COMPACT_ATOMS: atom_id res chain seq x y z
N THR A 1 1.98 -11.12 25.87
CA THR A 1 1.11 -12.07 25.14
C THR A 1 1.71 -12.32 23.79
N THR A 2 2.07 -13.56 23.49
CA THR A 2 2.64 -13.93 22.18
C THR A 2 1.50 -14.03 21.18
N LEU A 3 1.56 -13.27 20.09
CA LEU A 3 0.58 -13.38 19.00
C LEU A 3 0.63 -14.79 18.38
N SER A 4 -0.51 -15.30 17.94
CA SER A 4 -0.60 -16.49 17.11
C SER A 4 0.03 -16.23 15.73
N PHE A 5 0.32 -17.31 14.99
CA PHE A 5 0.82 -17.20 13.61
C PHE A 5 -0.16 -16.43 12.70
N ALA A 6 -1.47 -16.65 12.89
CA ALA A 6 -2.50 -15.95 12.14
C ALA A 6 -2.55 -14.45 12.50
N GLU A 7 -2.44 -14.09 13.76
CA GLU A 7 -2.39 -12.67 14.15
C GLU A 7 -1.15 -11.97 13.62
N ARG A 8 0.01 -12.65 13.57
CA ARG A 8 1.22 -12.11 12.93
C ARG A 8 1.04 -11.91 11.43
N GLY A 9 0.53 -12.91 10.70
CA GLY A 9 0.30 -12.77 9.25
C GLY A 9 -0.67 -11.65 8.90
N ARG A 10 -1.71 -11.44 9.72
CA ARG A 10 -2.63 -10.31 9.57
C ARG A 10 -1.93 -8.97 9.82
N ALA A 11 -1.14 -8.88 10.88
CA ALA A 11 -0.41 -7.67 11.22
C ALA A 11 0.59 -7.30 10.13
N GLU A 12 1.32 -8.28 9.60
CA GLU A 12 2.26 -8.10 8.48
C GLU A 12 1.54 -7.59 7.22
N ALA A 13 0.41 -8.20 6.83
CA ALA A 13 -0.37 -7.75 5.67
C ALA A 13 -0.89 -6.31 5.86
N LEU A 14 -1.38 -5.98 7.06
CA LEU A 14 -1.83 -4.62 7.39
C LEU A 14 -0.70 -3.59 7.38
N ASP A 15 0.49 -3.96 7.86
CA ASP A 15 1.64 -3.07 7.86
C ASP A 15 2.17 -2.82 6.45
N VAL A 16 2.17 -3.84 5.58
CA VAL A 16 2.49 -3.68 4.14
C VAL A 16 1.49 -2.75 3.46
N TRP A 17 0.18 -2.93 3.70
CA TRP A 17 -0.84 -2.04 3.14
C TRP A 17 -0.68 -0.60 3.63
N ARG A 18 -0.44 -0.38 4.93
CA ARG A 18 -0.19 0.95 5.48
C ARG A 18 1.03 1.62 4.86
N ALA A 19 2.13 0.88 4.70
CA ALA A 19 3.34 1.41 4.06
C ALA A 19 3.09 1.80 2.59
N ALA A 20 2.26 1.04 1.87
CA ALA A 20 1.86 1.37 0.50
C ALA A 20 0.97 2.62 0.45
N ALA A 21 0.00 2.76 1.36
CA ALA A 21 -0.82 3.97 1.48
C ALA A 21 0.00 5.23 1.82
N ASP A 22 0.98 5.12 2.71
CA ASP A 22 1.92 6.22 3.01
C ASP A 22 2.76 6.60 1.79
N LEU A 23 3.19 5.62 0.99
CA LEU A 23 3.88 5.85 -0.26
C LEU A 23 2.99 6.58 -1.28
N VAL A 24 1.72 6.20 -1.41
CA VAL A 24 0.75 6.89 -2.28
C VAL A 24 0.61 8.36 -1.89
N SER A 25 0.42 8.64 -0.59
CA SER A 25 0.35 10.00 -0.07
C SER A 25 1.62 10.80 -0.41
N THR A 26 2.78 10.18 -0.22
CA THR A 26 4.08 10.79 -0.51
C THR A 26 4.25 11.10 -2.01
N ARG A 27 3.85 10.18 -2.90
CA ARG A 27 3.93 10.38 -4.36
C ARG A 27 2.91 11.39 -4.86
N TRP A 28 1.75 11.47 -4.22
CA TRP A 28 0.76 12.51 -4.51
C TRP A 28 1.31 13.91 -4.23
N GLN A 29 1.94 14.12 -3.07
CA GLN A 29 2.58 15.41 -2.76
C GLN A 29 3.68 15.75 -3.77
N MET A 30 4.54 14.78 -4.13
CA MET A 30 5.56 15.01 -5.16
C MET A 30 4.96 15.41 -6.52
N PHE A 31 3.83 14.82 -6.92
CA PHE A 31 3.15 15.20 -8.15
C PHE A 31 2.60 16.62 -8.11
N LEU A 32 2.02 17.03 -6.97
CA LEU A 32 1.53 18.40 -6.77
C LEU A 32 2.65 19.43 -6.82
N GLU A 33 3.81 19.11 -6.26
CA GLU A 33 4.99 19.98 -6.21
C GLU A 33 5.82 19.95 -7.50
N ALA A 34 5.62 18.95 -8.37
CA ALA A 34 6.41 18.78 -9.59
C ALA A 34 6.17 19.90 -10.62
N ASP A 35 7.28 20.38 -11.18
CA ASP A 35 7.31 21.26 -12.33
C ASP A 35 6.84 20.58 -13.62
N GLY A 36 6.63 21.37 -14.69
CA GLY A 36 6.08 20.88 -15.96
C GLY A 36 6.87 19.74 -16.60
N SER A 37 8.20 19.75 -16.48
CA SER A 37 9.07 18.69 -17.00
C SER A 37 8.98 17.39 -16.21
N SER A 38 8.83 17.49 -14.89
CA SER A 38 8.86 16.35 -13.97
C SER A 38 7.48 15.76 -13.69
N ARG A 39 6.42 16.54 -13.93
CA ARG A 39 5.03 16.19 -13.59
C ARG A 39 4.55 14.88 -14.21
N ARG A 40 4.95 14.57 -15.45
CA ARG A 40 4.59 13.29 -16.11
C ARG A 40 5.18 12.09 -15.37
N TRP A 41 6.44 12.19 -14.95
CA TRP A 41 7.12 11.13 -14.20
C TRP A 41 6.60 11.01 -12.77
N ALA A 42 6.33 12.14 -12.12
CA ALA A 42 5.73 12.14 -10.79
C ALA A 42 4.33 11.51 -10.80
N PHE A 43 3.53 11.79 -11.82
CA PHE A 43 2.22 11.15 -12.01
C PHE A 43 2.34 9.64 -12.23
N ALA A 44 3.24 9.19 -13.10
CA ALA A 44 3.48 7.76 -13.31
C ALA A 44 3.93 7.05 -12.02
N SER A 45 4.77 7.71 -11.22
CA SER A 45 5.21 7.18 -9.92
C SER A 45 4.07 7.12 -8.89
N TYR A 46 3.14 8.07 -8.93
CA TYR A 46 1.93 8.05 -8.13
C TYR A 46 1.01 6.89 -8.51
N VAL A 47 0.78 6.66 -9.81
CA VAL A 47 -0.01 5.53 -10.31
C VAL A 47 0.61 4.19 -9.89
N ALA A 48 1.93 4.02 -10.05
CA ALA A 48 2.61 2.80 -9.61
C ALA A 48 2.49 2.56 -8.09
N ALA A 49 2.40 3.63 -7.28
CA ALA A 49 2.16 3.50 -5.84
C ALA A 49 0.72 3.05 -5.56
N LEU A 50 -0.28 3.53 -6.32
CA LEU A 50 -1.67 3.08 -6.21
C LEU A 50 -1.81 1.60 -6.56
N ASP A 51 -1.16 1.14 -7.63
CA ASP A 51 -1.18 -0.28 -8.02
C ASP A 51 -0.59 -1.17 -6.89
N ALA A 52 0.45 -0.69 -6.22
CA ALA A 52 1.04 -1.39 -5.07
C ALA A 52 0.14 -1.38 -3.83
N GLU A 53 -0.57 -0.27 -3.56
CA GLU A 53 -1.56 -0.18 -2.48
C GLU A 53 -2.73 -1.15 -2.73
N GLU A 54 -3.25 -1.21 -3.96
CA GLU A 54 -4.31 -2.13 -4.36
C GLU A 54 -3.90 -3.59 -4.16
N ALA A 55 -2.70 -3.96 -4.61
CA ALA A 55 -2.16 -5.30 -4.40
C ALA A 55 -2.06 -5.65 -2.90
N ALA A 56 -1.56 -4.74 -2.07
CA ALA A 56 -1.46 -4.95 -0.63
C ALA A 56 -2.83 -5.05 0.06
N ALA A 57 -3.83 -4.28 -0.39
CA ALA A 57 -5.19 -4.39 0.09
C ALA A 57 -5.80 -5.77 -0.26
N GLY A 58 -5.51 -6.29 -1.45
CA GLY A 58 -5.88 -7.64 -1.86
C GLY A 58 -5.28 -8.73 -0.96
N ASP A 59 -4.02 -8.58 -0.54
CA ASP A 59 -3.39 -9.50 0.41
C ASP A 59 -4.07 -9.50 1.79
N VAL A 60 -4.48 -8.32 2.28
CA VAL A 60 -5.26 -8.19 3.52
C VAL A 60 -6.61 -8.88 3.41
N GLU A 61 -7.32 -8.69 2.29
CA GLU A 61 -8.60 -9.36 2.03
C GLU A 61 -8.43 -10.88 1.95
N ALA A 62 -7.45 -11.36 1.18
CA ALA A 62 -7.16 -12.78 1.05
C ALA A 62 -6.76 -13.42 2.38
N PHE A 63 -6.10 -12.68 3.28
CA PHE A 63 -5.82 -13.13 4.63
C PHE A 63 -7.11 -13.23 5.47
N ASN A 64 -7.96 -12.21 5.46
CA ASN A 64 -9.22 -12.21 6.21
C ASN A 64 -10.15 -13.35 5.75
N PHE A 65 -10.23 -13.60 4.44
CA PHE A 65 -11.02 -14.69 3.87
C PHE A 65 -10.52 -16.06 4.32
N ARG A 66 -9.19 -16.30 4.31
CA ARG A 66 -8.58 -17.55 4.78
C ARG A 66 -8.76 -17.83 6.27
N GLN A 67 -8.98 -16.79 7.09
CA GLN A 67 -9.29 -16.98 8.52
C GLN A 67 -10.76 -17.30 8.79
N ALA A 68 -11.66 -16.96 7.86
CA ALA A 68 -13.11 -17.14 8.03
C ALA A 68 -13.64 -18.47 7.46
N ALA A 69 -12.82 -19.20 6.70
CA ALA A 69 -13.12 -20.50 6.08
C ALA A 69 -12.60 -21.67 6.93
#